data_AF-A0A101G7F7-F1
#
_entry.id   AF-A0A101G7F7-F1
#
_cell.length_a   1.000
_cell.length_b   1.000
_cell.length_c   1.000
_cell.angle_alpha   90.00
_cell.angle_beta   90.00
_cell.angle_gamma   90.00
#
_symmetry.space_group_name_H-M   'P 1'
#
loop_
_entity.id
_entity.type
_entity.pdbx_description
1 polymer ?
#
loop_
_entity_poly.entity_id
_entity_poly.type
_entity_poly.pdbx_seq_one_letter_code
_entity_poly.pdbx_strand_id
1 'polypeptide(L)'
;MRPDYIKILQDGGIDIVNLANNHTGDYSTQGIEDTLRYLDDAGIKHVGAGLDRADTRKPVVIECKGIKIGFLGYYNNPDFAGGTNPFNERVLKYPAR
;
A
#
# COMPACT_ATOMS: atom_id res chain seq x y z
N MET A 1 -6.20 -5.89 -4.23
CA MET A 1 -5.89 -5.91 -5.68
C MET A 1 -6.35 -7.23 -6.29
N ARG A 2 -6.81 -7.28 -7.55
CA ARG A 2 -7.03 -8.58 -8.23
C ARG A 2 -5.67 -9.16 -8.66
N PRO A 3 -5.39 -10.45 -8.46
CA PRO A 3 -4.11 -11.06 -8.81
C PRO A 3 -3.69 -10.80 -10.26
N ASP A 4 -4.63 -10.84 -11.21
CA ASP A 4 -4.34 -10.65 -12.65
C ASP A 4 -3.70 -9.30 -12.99
N TYR A 5 -3.90 -8.28 -12.14
CA TYR A 5 -3.30 -6.95 -12.36
C TYR A 5 -1.79 -6.95 -12.10
N ILE A 6 -1.25 -7.94 -11.37
CA ILE A 6 0.20 -8.08 -11.15
C ILE A 6 0.91 -8.26 -12.49
N LYS A 7 0.33 -9.07 -13.38
CA LYS A 7 0.92 -9.33 -14.69
C LYS A 7 1.05 -8.05 -15.52
N ILE A 8 0.09 -7.12 -15.41
CA ILE A 8 0.16 -5.82 -16.10
C ILE A 8 1.34 -5.00 -15.59
N LEU A 9 1.60 -5.00 -14.27
CA LEU A 9 2.75 -4.31 -13.69
C LEU A 9 4.08 -4.92 -14.13
N GLN A 10 4.16 -6.26 -14.17
CA GLN A 10 5.35 -6.98 -14.62
C GLN A 10 5.63 -6.75 -16.11
N ASP A 11 4.60 -6.89 -16.97
CA ASP A 11 4.70 -6.63 -18.41
C ASP A 11 5.09 -5.17 -18.69
N GLY A 12 4.70 -4.24 -17.81
CA GLY A 12 5.07 -2.82 -17.86
C GLY A 12 6.47 -2.49 -17.32
N GLY A 13 7.21 -3.47 -16.79
CA GLY A 13 8.54 -3.26 -16.21
C GLY A 13 8.53 -2.41 -14.94
N ILE A 14 7.48 -2.52 -14.12
CA ILE A 14 7.35 -1.75 -12.88
C ILE A 14 8.11 -2.42 -11.73
N ASP A 15 9.15 -1.76 -11.22
CA ASP A 15 9.96 -2.25 -10.10
C ASP A 15 9.38 -1.89 -8.72
N ILE A 16 8.65 -0.77 -8.63
CA ILE A 16 8.12 -0.23 -7.37
C ILE A 16 6.81 0.52 -7.58
N VAL A 17 5.87 0.40 -6.64
CA VAL A 17 4.60 1.16 -6.61
C VAL A 17 4.45 1.98 -5.33
N ASN A 18 3.76 3.12 -5.43
CA ASN A 18 3.33 3.89 -4.27
C ASN A 18 1.85 3.63 -4.00
N LEU A 19 1.55 3.08 -2.82
CA LEU A 19 0.20 2.78 -2.35
C LEU A 19 -0.36 3.88 -1.45
N ALA A 20 0.36 4.96 -1.17
CA ALA A 20 -0.20 6.08 -0.42
C ALA A 20 -1.17 6.89 -1.29
N ASN A 21 -2.47 6.57 -1.21
CA ASN A 21 -3.54 7.32 -1.85
C ASN A 21 -4.84 7.21 -1.02
N ASN A 22 -5.87 7.93 -1.45
CA ASN A 22 -7.14 8.04 -0.73
C ASN A 22 -8.06 6.81 -0.83
N HIS A 23 -7.74 5.85 -1.71
CA HIS A 23 -8.54 4.65 -1.98
C HIS A 23 -7.88 3.35 -1.52
N THR A 24 -6.68 3.43 -0.94
CA THR A 24 -5.90 2.27 -0.49
C THR A 24 -6.66 1.37 0.50
N GLY A 25 -7.58 1.94 1.27
CA GLY A 25 -8.39 1.22 2.27
C GLY A 25 -9.83 0.93 1.86
N ASP A 26 -10.22 1.11 0.59
CA ASP A 26 -11.61 0.91 0.14
C ASP A 26 -12.11 -0.52 0.36
N TYR A 27 -11.20 -1.50 0.28
CA TYR A 27 -11.50 -2.92 0.39
C TYR A 27 -11.15 -3.51 1.75
N SER A 28 -11.20 -2.69 2.81
CA SER A 28 -10.81 -3.05 4.18
C SER A 28 -9.34 -3.42 4.35
N THR A 29 -8.94 -3.76 5.58
CA THR A 29 -7.58 -4.24 5.90
C THR A 29 -7.21 -5.50 5.12
N GLN A 30 -8.17 -6.41 4.88
CA GLN A 30 -7.92 -7.61 4.08
C GLN A 30 -7.50 -7.26 2.64
N GLY A 31 -8.10 -6.23 2.06
CA GLY A 31 -7.75 -5.76 0.72
C GLY A 31 -6.35 -5.15 0.65
N ILE A 32 -5.90 -4.51 1.74
CA ILE A 32 -4.52 -4.03 1.88
C ILE A 32 -3.59 -5.23 1.98
N GLU A 33 -3.82 -6.15 2.91
CA GLU A 33 -3.02 -7.37 3.10
C GLU A 33 -2.83 -8.16 1.80
N ASP A 34 -3.93 -8.40 1.07
CA ASP A 34 -3.89 -9.11 -0.21
C ASP A 34 -3.04 -8.35 -1.23
N THR A 35 -3.16 -7.02 -1.27
CA THR A 35 -2.37 -6.18 -2.20
C THR A 35 -0.88 -6.25 -1.86
N LEU A 36 -0.52 -6.11 -0.59
CA LEU A 36 0.89 -6.22 -0.15
C LEU A 36 1.45 -7.60 -0.49
N ARG A 37 0.72 -8.67 -0.13
CA ARG A 37 1.11 -10.06 -0.44
C ARG A 37 1.33 -10.28 -1.94
N TYR A 38 0.39 -9.85 -2.80
CA TYR A 38 0.54 -10.05 -4.24
C TYR A 38 1.72 -9.29 -4.84
N LEU A 39 2.04 -8.10 -4.33
CA LEU A 39 3.22 -7.34 -4.75
C LEU A 39 4.51 -8.01 -4.28
N ASP A 40 4.56 -8.44 -3.02
CA ASP A 40 5.69 -9.17 -2.44
C ASP A 40 5.98 -10.48 -3.19
N ASP A 41 4.94 -11.30 -3.44
CA ASP A 41 5.03 -12.55 -4.19
C ASP A 41 5.52 -12.33 -5.63
N ALA A 42 5.20 -11.17 -6.22
CA ALA A 42 5.62 -10.78 -7.57
C ALA A 42 7.02 -10.14 -7.62
N GLY A 43 7.64 -9.89 -6.47
CA GLY A 43 8.91 -9.17 -6.35
C GLY A 43 8.81 -7.67 -6.64
N ILE A 44 7.59 -7.11 -6.68
CA ILE A 44 7.35 -5.68 -6.91
C ILE A 44 7.41 -4.96 -5.56
N LYS A 45 8.32 -4.00 -5.43
CA LYS A 45 8.47 -3.26 -4.17
C LYS A 45 7.30 -2.30 -3.97
N HIS A 46 6.97 -1.97 -2.73
CA HIS A 46 5.92 -1.01 -2.44
C HIS A 46 6.25 -0.09 -1.25
N VAL A 47 5.65 1.10 -1.26
CA VAL A 47 5.71 2.07 -0.16
C VAL A 47 4.34 2.68 0.09
N GLY A 48 4.13 3.29 1.25
CA GLY A 48 2.96 4.13 1.52
C GLY A 48 1.69 3.40 1.96
N ALA A 49 1.77 2.08 2.15
CA ALA A 49 0.76 1.25 2.81
C ALA A 49 1.47 0.19 3.66
N GLY A 50 0.79 -0.31 4.68
CA GLY A 50 1.32 -1.28 5.62
C GLY A 50 0.27 -1.70 6.63
N LEU A 51 0.56 -2.73 7.42
CA LEU A 51 -0.37 -3.27 8.43
C LEU A 51 -0.39 -2.47 9.73
N ASP A 52 0.59 -1.60 9.92
CA ASP A 52 0.68 -0.67 11.04
C ASP A 52 1.40 0.62 10.65
N ARG A 53 1.51 1.56 11.61
CA ARG A 53 2.12 2.89 11.38
C ARG A 53 3.63 2.85 11.12
N ALA A 54 4.33 1.82 11.59
CA ALA A 54 5.77 1.67 11.34
C ALA A 54 5.99 1.14 9.92
N ASP A 55 5.19 0.17 9.51
CA ASP A 55 5.24 -0.44 8.18
C ASP A 55 4.89 0.57 7.07
N THR A 56 3.84 1.38 7.25
CA THR A 56 3.47 2.44 6.29
C THR A 56 4.58 3.48 6.06
N ARG A 57 5.50 3.63 7.02
CA ARG A 57 6.62 4.58 6.99
C ARG A 57 7.95 3.94 6.60
N LYS A 58 7.99 2.63 6.39
CA LYS A 58 9.21 1.92 6.02
C LYS A 58 9.65 2.36 4.63
N PRO A 59 10.86 2.91 4.47
CA PRO A 59 11.37 3.27 3.16
C PRO A 59 11.75 2.01 2.38
N VAL A 60 11.61 2.09 1.06
CA VAL A 60 12.28 1.16 0.14
C VAL A 60 13.53 1.85 -0.39
N VAL A 61 14.68 1.17 -0.33
CA VAL A 61 15.93 1.65 -0.92
C VAL A 61 16.30 0.73 -2.07
N ILE A 62 16.49 1.30 -3.25
CA ILE A 62 16.94 0.60 -4.46
C ILE A 62 18.30 1.13 -4.85
N GLU A 63 19.23 0.25 -5.21
CA GLU A 63 20.52 0.64 -5.76
C GLU A 63 20.53 0.44 -7.27
N CYS A 64 20.84 1.49 -8.02
CA CYS A 64 20.95 1.45 -9.48
C CYS A 64 22.23 2.16 -9.91
N LYS A 65 23.09 1.46 -10.64
CA LYS A 65 24.39 1.99 -11.13
C LYS A 65 25.25 2.62 -10.02
N GLY A 66 25.26 2.00 -8.82
CA GLY A 66 26.00 2.49 -7.65
C GLY A 66 25.35 3.66 -6.91
N ILE A 67 24.15 4.08 -7.30
CA ILE A 67 23.40 5.15 -6.62
C ILE A 67 22.25 4.53 -5.83
N LYS A 68 22.17 4.85 -4.54
CA LYS A 68 21.06 4.46 -3.67
C LYS A 68 19.94 5.49 -3.74
N ILE A 69 18.74 5.03 -4.05
CA ILE A 69 17.53 5.85 -4.17
C ILE A 69 16.54 5.37 -3.10
N GLY A 70 16.16 6.27 -2.19
CA GLY A 70 15.16 6.01 -1.16
C GLY A 70 13.77 6.47 -1.59
N PHE A 71 12.78 5.60 -1.46
CA PHE A 71 11.38 5.86 -1.75
C PHE A 71 10.57 5.86 -0.47
N LEU A 72 9.70 6.85 -0.34
CA LEU A 72 8.72 6.99 0.72
C LEU A 72 7.38 7.41 0.09
N GLY A 73 6.29 6.80 0.54
CA GLY A 73 4.94 7.14 0.10
C GLY A 73 4.18 7.79 1.23
N TYR A 74 3.64 9.00 1.00
CA TYR A 74 2.79 9.69 1.96
C TYR A 74 1.54 10.23 1.29
N TYR A 75 0.42 10.09 1.98
CA TYR A 75 -0.85 10.69 1.61
C TYR A 75 -1.30 11.58 2.77
N ASN A 76 -1.73 12.80 2.46
CA ASN A 76 -2.09 13.82 3.45
C ASN A 76 -3.47 13.56 4.06
N ASN A 77 -3.63 12.40 4.69
CA ASN A 77 -4.77 12.08 5.53
C ASN A 77 -4.27 11.31 6.76
N PRO A 78 -4.37 11.90 7.97
CA PRO A 78 -3.84 11.29 9.20
C PRO A 78 -4.50 9.96 9.55
N ASP A 79 -5.71 9.72 9.05
CA ASP A 79 -6.48 8.53 9.39
C ASP A 79 -5.96 7.26 8.69
N PHE A 80 -5.31 7.39 7.52
CA PHE A 80 -4.76 6.26 6.75
C PHE A 80 -3.33 5.89 7.16
N ALA A 81 -2.74 6.59 8.13
CA ALA A 81 -1.34 6.40 8.53
C ALA A 81 -1.01 5.03 9.18
N GLY A 82 -1.97 4.10 9.26
CA GLY A 82 -1.76 2.76 9.83
C GLY A 82 -2.63 1.66 9.23
N GLY A 83 -3.01 1.76 7.94
CA GLY A 83 -3.83 0.73 7.28
C GLY A 83 -5.29 0.68 7.76
N THR A 84 -5.69 1.57 8.65
CA THR A 84 -7.06 1.74 9.13
C THR A 84 -7.81 2.71 8.21
N ASN A 85 -8.90 2.26 7.60
CA ASN A 85 -9.85 3.17 6.97
C ASN A 85 -10.76 3.75 8.07
N PRO A 86 -10.72 5.07 8.36
CA PRO A 86 -11.60 5.70 9.36
C PRO A 86 -13.09 5.58 9.00
N PHE A 87 -13.42 5.36 7.71
CA PHE A 87 -14.78 5.10 7.28
C PHE A 87 -15.29 3.75 7.81
N ASN A 88 -14.44 2.72 7.89
CA ASN A 88 -14.86 1.42 8.42
C ASN A 88 -15.01 1.44 9.95
N GLU A 89 -14.17 2.17 10.68
CA GLU A 89 -14.36 2.36 12.12
C GLU A 89 -15.61 3.18 12.45
N ARG A 90 -15.98 4.18 11.62
CA ARG A 90 -17.24 4.92 11.79
C ARG A 90 -18.48 4.07 11.50
N VAL A 91 -18.45 3.22 10.48
CA VAL A 91 -19.56 2.31 10.16
C VAL A 91 -19.75 1.25 11.25
N LEU A 92 -18.66 0.76 11.85
CA LEU A 92 -18.73 -0.15 13.01
C LEU A 92 -19.18 0.55 14.31
N LYS A 93 -18.82 1.82 14.49
CA LYS A 93 -19.18 2.60 15.68
C LYS A 93 -20.58 3.21 15.62
N TYR A 94 -21.13 3.38 14.41
CA TYR A 94 -22.48 3.90 14.16
C TYR A 94 -23.14 3.10 13.04
N PRO A 95 -23.64 1.88 13.30
CA PRO A 95 -24.44 1.17 12.30
C PRO A 95 -25.63 2.03 11.92
N ALA A 96 -25.92 2.11 10.61
CA ALA A 96 -27.13 2.76 10.12
C ALA A 96 -28.34 2.14 10.85
N ARG A 97 -29.24 3.02 11.30
CA ARG A 97 -30.48 2.64 12.02
C ARG A 97 -31.35 1.72 11.18
#